data_AF-A0A061FT20-F1
#
_entry.id   AF-A0A061FT20-F1
#
_cell.length_a   1.000
_cell.length_b   1.000
_cell.length_c   1.000
_cell.angle_alpha   90.00
_cell.angle_beta   90.00
_cell.angle_gamma   90.00
#
_symmetry.space_group_name_H-M   'P 1'
#
loop_
_entity.id
_entity.type
_entity.pdbx_description
1 polymer ?
#
loop_
_entity_poly.entity_id
_entity_poly.type
_entity_poly.pdbx_seq_one_letter_code
_entity_poly.pdbx_strand_id
1 'polypeptide(L)'
;MAADKVPANVSAGTTYLDNGLIYINSAAILSVKLTTTNYSGRRAQFKALLRGYGLIGYVDGSKPCPVPLPPRKRRSGSRDTVYELWKRQDQLVLLAILTSLSEEWLPR
;
A
#
# COMPACT_ATOMS: atom_id res chain seq x y z
N MET A 1 23.49 20.07 -19.36
CA MET A 1 22.07 19.94 -19.03
C MET A 1 21.96 18.78 -18.05
N ALA A 2 21.97 19.08 -16.75
CA ALA A 2 22.08 18.09 -15.70
C ALA A 2 20.79 17.27 -15.61
N ALA A 3 20.92 15.95 -15.61
CA ALA A 3 19.83 15.04 -15.26
C ALA A 3 19.52 15.24 -13.77
N ASP A 4 18.33 15.71 -13.45
CA ASP A 4 17.84 15.75 -12.07
C ASP A 4 17.72 14.32 -11.56
N LYS A 5 18.69 13.94 -10.75
CA LYS A 5 18.74 12.69 -10.01
C LYS A 5 17.77 12.84 -8.84
N VAL A 6 16.53 12.39 -9.02
CA VAL A 6 15.58 12.24 -7.91
C VAL A 6 16.23 11.32 -6.87
N PRO A 7 16.42 11.75 -5.61
CA PRO A 7 16.97 10.88 -4.59
C PRO A 7 15.89 9.86 -4.23
N ALA A 8 16.02 8.66 -4.77
CA ALA A 8 15.30 7.51 -4.25
C ALA A 8 15.78 7.29 -2.82
N ASN A 9 15.03 7.81 -1.84
CA ASN A 9 15.11 7.34 -0.47
C ASN A 9 14.54 5.91 -0.46
N VAL A 10 15.37 4.96 -0.92
CA VAL A 10 15.09 3.53 -0.91
C VAL A 10 15.36 3.05 0.51
N SER A 11 14.34 3.06 1.36
CA SER A 11 14.35 2.19 2.53
C SER A 11 14.09 0.76 2.03
N ALA A 12 14.84 -0.22 2.50
CA ALA A 12 15.02 -1.56 1.89
C ALA A 12 13.73 -2.38 1.58
N GLY A 13 12.55 -1.89 1.91
CA GLY A 13 11.27 -2.50 1.51
C GLY A 13 10.15 -1.51 1.16
N THR A 14 10.44 -0.25 0.82
CA THR A 14 9.40 0.72 0.43
C THR A 14 9.79 1.49 -0.83
N THR A 15 8.83 1.64 -1.75
CA THR A 15 9.02 2.37 -3.00
C THR A 15 7.89 3.38 -3.19
N TYR A 16 8.27 4.63 -3.46
CA TYR A 16 7.34 5.68 -3.86
C TYR A 16 7.19 5.67 -5.38
N LEU A 17 5.96 5.65 -5.88
CA LEU A 17 5.66 5.69 -7.31
C LEU A 17 5.26 7.11 -7.72
N ASP A 18 5.45 7.47 -8.99
CA ASP A 18 5.26 8.82 -9.55
C ASP A 18 3.85 9.43 -9.31
N ASN A 19 2.86 8.60 -8.99
CA ASN A 19 1.49 9.04 -8.69
C ASN A 19 1.24 9.30 -7.19
N GLY A 20 2.28 9.32 -6.36
CA GLY A 20 2.16 9.41 -4.89
C GLY A 20 1.69 8.11 -4.24
N LEU A 21 1.70 7.00 -4.98
CA LEU A 21 1.42 5.67 -4.45
C LEU A 21 2.62 5.14 -3.68
N ILE A 22 2.34 4.36 -2.64
CA ILE A 22 3.36 3.74 -1.79
C ILE A 22 3.23 2.22 -1.93
N TYR A 23 4.29 1.60 -2.43
CA TYR A 23 4.48 0.15 -2.43
C TYR A 23 5.29 -0.26 -1.21
N ILE A 24 4.79 -1.26 -0.47
CA ILE A 24 5.45 -1.81 0.71
C ILE A 24 5.72 -3.30 0.46
N ASN A 25 6.99 -3.67 0.41
CA ASN A 25 7.43 -5.05 0.54
C ASN A 25 7.58 -5.39 2.03
N SER A 26 6.50 -5.85 2.65
CA SER A 26 6.50 -6.16 4.08
C SER A 26 7.43 -7.32 4.43
N ALA A 27 7.69 -8.25 3.51
CA ALA A 27 8.61 -9.37 3.74
C ALA A 27 10.05 -8.86 3.95
N ALA A 28 10.44 -7.82 3.22
CA ALA A 28 11.76 -7.18 3.38
C ALA A 28 11.88 -6.38 4.68
N ILE A 29 10.77 -5.83 5.21
CA ILE A 29 10.77 -4.99 6.41
C ILE A 29 10.61 -5.80 7.70
N LEU A 30 9.75 -6.81 7.70
CA LEU A 30 9.40 -7.56 8.91
C LEU A 30 10.27 -8.80 9.16
N SER A 31 11.19 -9.12 8.22
CA SER A 31 12.29 -10.12 8.21
C SER A 31 11.93 -11.58 8.57
N VAL A 32 10.82 -11.82 9.26
CA VAL A 32 10.31 -13.14 9.62
C VAL A 32 8.83 -13.17 9.18
N LYS A 33 8.37 -14.26 8.59
CA LYS A 33 6.98 -14.44 8.15
C LYS A 33 6.04 -14.61 9.38
N LEU A 34 4.78 -14.18 9.32
CA LEU A 34 3.79 -14.35 10.41
C LEU A 34 3.59 -15.83 10.76
N THR A 35 3.77 -16.22 12.03
CA THR A 35 3.42 -17.55 12.57
C THR A 35 2.39 -17.38 13.70
N THR A 36 1.66 -18.45 14.04
CA THR A 36 0.60 -18.44 15.09
C THR A 36 1.08 -17.89 16.44
N THR A 37 2.36 -18.04 16.77
CA THR A 37 2.97 -17.64 18.04
C THR A 37 3.42 -16.18 18.11
N ASN A 38 3.50 -15.46 16.98
CA ASN A 38 4.00 -14.07 16.93
C ASN A 38 3.00 -13.04 16.37
N TYR A 39 1.75 -13.46 16.15
CA TYR A 39 0.72 -12.65 15.50
C TYR A 39 0.48 -11.30 16.20
N SER A 40 0.41 -11.25 17.53
CA SER A 40 0.11 -10.03 18.28
C SER A 40 1.17 -8.94 18.09
N GLY A 41 2.45 -9.29 18.25
CA GLY A 41 3.59 -8.38 18.05
C GLY A 41 3.74 -7.94 16.60
N ARG A 42 3.58 -8.87 15.65
CA ARG A 42 3.60 -8.57 14.21
C ARG A 42 2.47 -7.66 13.78
N ARG A 43 1.25 -7.91 14.26
CA ARG A 43 0.10 -7.07 13.98
C ARG A 43 0.34 -5.64 14.49
N ALA A 44 0.99 -5.48 15.64
CA ALA A 44 1.38 -4.16 16.14
C ALA A 44 2.43 -3.49 15.22
N GLN A 45 3.48 -4.22 14.81
CA GLN A 45 4.50 -3.72 13.89
C GLN A 45 3.91 -3.31 12.53
N PHE A 46 3.05 -4.15 11.94
CA PHE A 46 2.40 -3.88 10.67
C PHE A 46 1.45 -2.68 10.76
N LYS A 47 0.69 -2.56 11.86
CA LYS A 47 -0.14 -1.37 12.12
C LYS A 47 0.70 -0.10 12.27
N ALA A 48 1.83 -0.17 12.98
CA ALA A 48 2.75 0.95 13.11
C ALA A 48 3.32 1.38 11.75
N LEU A 49 3.68 0.41 10.91
CA LEU A 49 4.13 0.65 9.54
C LEU A 49 3.07 1.37 8.70
N LEU A 50 1.85 0.84 8.67
CA LEU A 50 0.75 1.48 7.93
C LEU A 50 0.40 2.87 8.47
N ARG A 51 0.50 3.10 9.78
CA ARG A 51 0.30 4.43 10.37
C ARG A 51 1.40 5.41 9.96
N GLY A 52 2.66 4.98 9.97
CA GLY A 52 3.80 5.79 9.55
C GLY A 52 3.68 6.30 8.11
N TYR A 53 3.12 5.47 7.22
CA TYR A 53 2.84 5.86 5.82
C TYR A 53 1.46 6.45 5.58
N GLY A 54 0.64 6.65 6.63
CA GLY A 54 -0.72 7.15 6.50
C GLY A 54 -1.67 6.23 5.72
N LEU A 55 -1.36 4.92 5.64
CA LEU A 55 -2.12 3.91 4.91
C LEU A 55 -3.14 3.15 5.77
N ILE A 56 -3.13 3.34 7.09
CA ILE A 56 -4.04 2.62 8.00
C ILE A 56 -5.53 2.80 7.65
N GLY A 57 -5.87 3.95 7.04
CA GLY A 57 -7.23 4.27 6.64
C GLY A 57 -7.84 3.35 5.59
N TYR A 58 -7.00 2.67 4.79
CA TYR A 58 -7.44 1.65 3.84
C TYR A 58 -7.85 0.34 4.54
N VAL A 59 -7.35 0.10 5.77
CA VAL A 59 -7.62 -1.13 6.53
C VAL A 59 -8.75 -0.96 7.54
N ASP A 60 -8.81 0.18 8.23
CA ASP A 60 -9.85 0.47 9.23
C ASP A 60 -11.11 1.13 8.65
N GLY A 61 -11.10 1.48 7.36
CA GLY A 61 -12.22 2.10 6.67
C GLY A 61 -12.37 3.60 6.91
N SER A 62 -11.46 4.24 7.66
CA SER A 62 -11.46 5.70 7.83
C SER A 62 -11.14 6.47 6.54
N LYS A 63 -10.59 5.80 5.52
CA LYS A 63 -10.46 6.30 4.15
C LYS A 63 -11.38 5.50 3.21
N PRO A 64 -12.69 5.82 3.16
CA PRO A 64 -13.63 5.10 2.32
C PRO A 64 -13.29 5.28 0.83
N CYS A 65 -13.70 4.31 0.02
CA CYS A 65 -13.59 4.39 -1.43
C CYS A 65 -14.35 5.63 -1.95
N PRO A 66 -13.71 6.55 -2.67
CA PRO A 66 -14.37 7.74 -3.19
C PRO A 66 -15.40 7.36 -4.26
N VAL A 67 -16.44 8.18 -4.41
CA VAL A 67 -17.48 7.96 -5.42
C VAL A 67 -16.91 8.21 -6.81
N PRO A 68 -17.08 7.28 -7.77
CA PRO A 68 -16.61 7.48 -9.14
C PRO A 68 -17.27 8.70 -9.79
N LEU A 69 -16.47 9.52 -10.46
CA LEU A 69 -16.92 10.62 -11.29
C LEU A 69 -17.89 10.09 -12.36
N PRO A 70 -19.09 10.67 -12.47
CA PRO A 70 -20.08 10.24 -13.44
C PRO A 70 -19.53 10.45 -14.87
N PRO A 71 -19.94 9.60 -15.84
CA PRO A 71 -19.38 9.62 -17.20
C PRO A 71 -19.42 11.01 -17.86
N ARG A 72 -20.46 11.80 -17.58
CA ARG A 72 -20.64 13.17 -18.11
C ARG A 72 -19.62 14.20 -17.62
N LYS A 73 -18.99 13.96 -16.46
CA LYS A 73 -17.95 14.83 -15.88
C LYS A 73 -16.53 14.35 -16.20
N ARG A 74 -16.39 13.16 -16.78
CA ARG A 74 -15.09 12.68 -17.27
C ARG A 74 -14.80 13.40 -18.58
N ARG A 75 -13.69 14.14 -18.66
CA ARG A 75 -13.17 14.57 -19.97
C ARG A 75 -12.89 13.29 -20.76
N SER A 76 -13.18 13.28 -22.05
CA SER A 76 -12.91 12.10 -22.89
C SER A 76 -11.45 11.65 -22.70
N GLY A 77 -11.24 10.43 -22.22
CA GLY A 77 -9.91 9.89 -21.89
C GLY A 77 -9.38 10.16 -20.46
N SER A 78 -10.00 11.03 -19.65
CA SER A 78 -9.61 11.22 -18.25
C SER A 78 -10.25 10.14 -17.38
N ARG A 79 -9.42 9.23 -16.84
CA ARG A 79 -9.84 8.36 -15.74
C ARG A 79 -10.14 9.24 -14.52
N ASP A 80 -11.09 8.81 -13.70
CA ASP A 80 -11.25 9.41 -12.38
C ASP A 80 -9.97 9.17 -11.57
N THR A 81 -9.13 10.20 -11.50
CA THR A 81 -7.79 10.08 -10.95
C THR A 81 -7.82 9.75 -9.47
N VAL A 82 -8.79 10.25 -8.72
CA VAL A 82 -8.89 10.01 -7.27
C VAL A 82 -9.40 8.61 -6.98
N TYR A 83 -10.45 8.16 -7.68
CA TYR A 83 -10.98 6.81 -7.53
C TYR A 83 -10.00 5.73 -7.98
N GLU A 84 -9.35 5.91 -9.13
CA GLU A 84 -8.36 4.94 -9.61
C GLU A 84 -7.11 4.93 -8.74
N LEU A 85 -6.67 6.08 -8.21
CA LEU A 85 -5.54 6.14 -7.30
C LEU A 85 -5.86 5.43 -5.98
N TRP A 86 -7.06 5.66 -5.43
CA TRP A 86 -7.53 4.95 -4.24
C TRP A 86 -7.51 3.44 -4.45
N LYS A 87 -8.07 2.94 -5.57
CA LYS A 87 -8.04 1.49 -5.87
C LYS A 87 -6.62 0.94 -5.96
N ARG A 88 -5.74 1.65 -6.66
CA ARG A 88 -4.35 1.20 -6.80
C ARG A 88 -3.68 1.12 -5.43
N GLN A 89 -3.85 2.14 -4.59
CA GLN A 89 -3.27 2.13 -3.25
C GLN A 89 -3.87 1.03 -2.36
N ASP A 90 -5.19 0.80 -2.44
CA ASP A 90 -5.89 -0.27 -1.74
C ASP A 90 -5.30 -1.65 -2.09
N GLN A 91 -5.10 -1.93 -3.39
CA GLN A 91 -4.49 -3.17 -3.85
C GLN A 91 -3.02 -3.31 -3.42
N LEU A 92 -2.27 -2.21 -3.36
CA LEU A 92 -0.90 -2.22 -2.83
C LEU A 92 -0.86 -2.51 -1.33
N VAL A 93 -1.83 -1.99 -0.55
CA VAL A 93 -1.98 -2.31 0.88
C VAL A 93 -2.35 -3.78 1.05
N LEU A 94 -3.26 -4.31 0.24
CA LEU A 94 -3.61 -5.74 0.24
C LEU A 94 -2.37 -6.62 -0.05
N LEU A 95 -1.58 -6.26 -1.06
CA LEU A 95 -0.33 -6.96 -1.38
C LEU A 95 0.67 -6.91 -0.22
N ALA A 96 0.80 -5.76 0.46
CA ALA A 96 1.62 -5.64 1.66
C ALA A 96 1.13 -6.51 2.82
N ILE A 97 -0.19 -6.70 2.96
CA ILE A 97 -0.73 -7.65 3.95
C ILE A 97 -0.37 -9.08 3.55
N LEU A 98 -0.63 -9.48 2.30
CA LEU A 98 -0.40 -10.84 1.82
C LEU A 98 1.08 -11.23 1.90
N THR A 99 1.99 -10.32 1.53
CA THR A 99 3.44 -10.55 1.60
C THR A 99 3.98 -10.55 3.03
N SER A 100 3.20 -10.14 4.03
CA SER A 100 3.57 -10.26 5.44
C SER A 100 3.26 -11.65 6.02
N LEU A 101 2.30 -12.36 5.42
CA LEU A 101 1.84 -13.67 5.87
C LEU A 101 2.87 -14.77 5.54
N SER A 102 2.93 -15.81 6.38
CA SER A 102 3.65 -17.03 6.00
C SER A 102 2.81 -17.87 5.02
N GLU A 103 3.49 -18.73 4.25
CA GLU A 103 2.84 -19.68 3.34
C GLU A 103 1.85 -20.63 4.03
N GLU A 104 1.90 -20.72 5.35
CA GLU A 104 0.94 -21.49 6.16
C GLU A 104 -0.49 -20.92 6.07
N TRP A 105 -0.64 -19.64 5.74
CA TRP A 105 -1.93 -18.93 5.70
C TRP A 105 -2.47 -18.66 4.30
N LEU A 106 -1.76 -19.04 3.24
CA LEU A 106 -2.24 -18.89 1.87
C LEU A 106 -3.15 -20.06 1.50
N PRO A 107 -4.36 -19.83 0.95
CA PRO A 107 -5.19 -20.89 0.41
C PRO A 107 -4.41 -21.65 -0.67
N ARG A 108 -4.39 -22.98 -0.58
CA ARG A 108 -3.80 -23.87 -1.59
C ARG A 108 -4.73 -24.06 -2.77
#